data_AF-A0A3C1LDJ9-F1
#
_entry.id   AF-A0A3C1LDJ9-F1
#
_cell.length_a   1.000
_cell.length_b   1.000
_cell.length_c   1.000
_cell.angle_alpha   90.00
_cell.angle_beta   90.00
_cell.angle_gamma   90.00
#
_symmetry.space_group_name_H-M   'P 1'
#
loop_
_entity.id
_entity.type
_entity.pdbx_description
1 polymer ?
#
loop_
_entity_poly.entity_id
_entity_poly.type
_entity_poly.pdbx_seq_one_letter_code
_entity_poly.pdbx_strand_id
1 'polypeptide(L)'
;KTTNLKVDLSGGSIANVDGTTVNFSVEASGGSICKGYDLESASAKVEASGGSIINLHVTKDLKADASGGSIVHYKGAPANKNTEGSGGSIIKAKD
;
A
#
# COMPACT_ATOMS: atom_id res chain seq x y z
N LYS A 1 5.07 10.94 13.89
CA LYS A 1 3.74 10.39 14.27
C LYS A 1 2.67 11.33 13.73
N THR A 2 1.80 10.84 12.86
CA THR A 2 0.64 11.59 12.32
C THR A 2 -0.62 10.74 12.48
N THR A 3 -1.80 11.34 12.39
CA THR A 3 -3.07 10.59 12.34
C THR A 3 -3.39 10.14 10.92
N ASN A 4 -3.00 10.94 9.93
CA ASN A 4 -3.30 10.69 8.52
C ASN A 4 -2.04 10.95 7.71
N LEU A 5 -1.68 9.99 6.88
CA LEU A 5 -0.63 10.11 5.88
C LEU A 5 -1.20 9.72 4.53
N LYS A 6 -1.12 10.63 3.55
CA LYS A 6 -1.45 10.35 2.15
C LYS A 6 -0.17 10.44 1.32
N VAL A 7 0.05 9.48 0.43
CA VAL A 7 1.17 9.43 -0.50
C VAL A 7 0.62 9.16 -1.90
N ASP A 8 0.85 10.11 -2.81
CA ASP A 8 0.44 10.02 -4.20
C ASP A 8 1.69 9.90 -5.08
N LEU A 9 1.76 8.85 -5.90
CA LEU A 9 2.91 8.49 -6.72
C LEU A 9 2.50 8.30 -8.18
N SER A 10 3.22 8.92 -9.10
CA SER A 10 3.00 8.78 -10.53
C SER A 10 4.31 8.80 -11.32
N GLY A 11 4.28 8.32 -12.57
CA GLY A 11 5.37 8.52 -13.52
C GLY A 11 6.71 7.84 -13.21
N GLY A 12 6.76 6.86 -12.31
CA GLY A 12 8.01 6.19 -11.89
C GLY A 12 8.62 6.73 -10.60
N SER A 13 7.80 7.36 -9.76
CA SER A 13 8.24 7.94 -8.48
C SER A 13 8.54 6.88 -7.42
N ILE A 14 9.41 7.22 -6.48
CA ILE A 14 9.74 6.37 -5.33
C ILE A 14 9.52 7.17 -4.03
N ALA A 15 8.70 6.63 -3.13
CA ALA A 15 8.56 7.14 -1.76
C ALA A 15 9.08 6.13 -0.75
N ASN A 16 9.85 6.60 0.23
CA ASN A 16 10.20 5.86 1.44
C ASN A 16 9.51 6.56 2.61
N VAL A 17 8.72 5.81 3.38
CA VAL A 17 7.99 6.34 4.54
C VAL A 17 8.21 5.45 5.75
N ASP A 18 8.44 6.08 6.89
CA ASP A 18 8.74 5.43 8.16
C ASP A 18 8.01 6.09 9.34
N GLY A 19 7.93 5.36 10.46
CA GLY A 19 7.35 5.82 11.71
C GLY A 19 5.99 5.20 12.00
N THR A 20 5.05 6.01 12.50
CA THR A 20 3.72 5.54 12.92
C THR A 20 2.61 6.48 12.45
N THR A 21 1.52 5.89 11.95
CA THR A 21 0.29 6.61 11.59
C THR A 21 -0.96 5.82 12.00
N VAL A 22 -2.10 6.50 12.12
CA VAL A 22 -3.38 5.79 12.26
C VAL A 22 -3.89 5.36 10.89
N ASN A 23 -4.01 6.32 9.96
CA ASN A 23 -4.53 6.10 8.62
C ASN A 23 -3.43 6.32 7.60
N PHE A 24 -3.18 5.33 6.76
CA PHE A 24 -2.24 5.41 5.65
C PHE A 24 -2.98 5.23 4.32
N SER A 25 -2.88 6.20 3.41
CA SER A 25 -3.45 6.14 2.07
C SER A 25 -2.35 6.23 1.04
N VAL A 26 -2.28 5.27 0.13
CA VAL A 26 -1.30 5.26 -0.97
C VAL A 26 -2.03 5.14 -2.29
N GLU A 27 -1.77 6.07 -3.20
CA GLU A 27 -2.22 6.01 -4.58
C GLU A 27 -0.97 5.95 -5.48
N ALA A 28 -0.81 4.87 -6.24
CA ALA A 28 0.34 4.68 -7.12
C ALA A 28 -0.10 4.30 -8.53
N SER A 29 0.40 5.05 -9.50
CA SER A 29 0.17 4.82 -10.93
C SER A 29 1.48 4.78 -11.72
N GLY A 30 1.46 4.10 -12.87
CA GLY A 30 2.65 3.92 -13.71
C GLY A 30 3.60 2.85 -13.16
N GLY A 31 4.91 3.14 -13.11
CA GLY A 31 5.95 2.26 -12.57
C GLY A 31 6.46 2.71 -11.20
N SER A 32 5.55 3.10 -10.31
CA SER A 32 5.91 3.76 -9.05
C SER A 32 6.16 2.78 -7.90
N ILE A 33 6.98 3.17 -6.92
CA ILE A 33 7.35 2.31 -5.79
C ILE A 33 7.10 3.03 -4.46
N CYS A 34 6.27 2.44 -3.60
CA CYS A 34 6.11 2.86 -2.21
C CYS A 34 6.79 1.86 -1.26
N LYS A 35 7.78 2.33 -0.49
CA LYS A 35 8.43 1.56 0.59
C LYS A 35 7.92 2.05 1.94
N GLY A 36 6.92 1.36 2.48
CA GLY A 36 6.29 1.69 3.76
C GLY A 36 6.26 0.52 4.76
N TYR A 37 7.21 -0.41 4.69
CA TYR A 37 7.32 -1.45 5.74
C TYR A 37 7.71 -0.86 7.10
N ASP A 38 8.50 0.21 7.10
CA ASP A 38 8.97 0.89 8.30
C ASP A 38 7.94 1.89 8.85
N LEU A 39 6.79 2.04 8.18
CA LEU A 39 5.66 2.84 8.63
C LEU A 39 4.56 1.90 9.14
N GLU A 40 4.42 1.80 10.46
CA GLU A 40 3.32 1.05 11.07
C GLU A 40 2.03 1.88 11.01
N SER A 41 0.98 1.29 10.43
CA SER A 41 -0.35 1.89 10.33
C SER A 41 -1.42 1.02 11.00
N ALA A 42 -2.43 1.66 11.59
CA ALA A 42 -3.60 0.95 12.07
C ALA A 42 -4.49 0.52 10.89
N SER A 43 -4.80 1.46 10.01
CA SER A 43 -5.63 1.24 8.83
C SER A 43 -4.89 1.72 7.58
N ALA A 44 -4.95 0.93 6.51
CA ALA A 44 -4.32 1.24 5.23
C ALA A 44 -5.32 1.15 4.07
N LYS A 45 -5.32 2.18 3.21
CA LYS A 45 -6.02 2.21 1.92
C LYS A 45 -4.99 2.28 0.80
N VAL A 46 -5.09 1.39 -0.17
CA VAL A 46 -4.13 1.28 -1.27
C VAL A 46 -4.88 1.27 -2.60
N GLU A 47 -4.47 2.13 -3.52
CA GLU A 47 -4.91 2.12 -4.90
C GLU A 47 -3.68 2.02 -5.79
N ALA A 48 -3.52 0.89 -6.48
CA ALA A 48 -2.37 0.58 -7.32
C ALA A 48 -2.81 0.31 -8.76
N SER A 49 -2.21 1.00 -9.71
CA SER A 49 -2.45 0.79 -11.14
C SER A 49 -1.14 0.78 -11.93
N GLY A 50 -1.17 0.17 -13.12
CA GLY A 50 0.01 0.02 -13.98
C GLY A 50 0.95 -1.08 -13.48
N GLY A 51 2.24 -0.78 -13.37
CA GLY A 51 3.31 -1.66 -12.86
C GLY A 51 3.87 -1.17 -11.52
N SER A 52 3.01 -0.65 -10.66
CA SER A 52 3.40 -0.08 -9.36
C SER A 52 3.68 -1.16 -8.31
N ILE A 53 4.62 -0.91 -7.40
CA ILE A 53 4.96 -1.80 -6.28
C ILE A 53 4.75 -1.06 -4.95
N ILE A 54 3.85 -1.57 -4.11
CA ILE A 54 3.52 -0.95 -2.83
C ILE A 54 3.85 -1.94 -1.71
N ASN A 55 4.62 -1.48 -0.74
CA ASN A 55 4.97 -2.21 0.46
C ASN A 55 4.43 -1.45 1.67
N LEU A 56 3.69 -2.09 2.56
CA LEU A 56 3.12 -1.45 3.74
C LEU A 56 3.09 -2.36 4.97
N HIS A 57 3.00 -1.77 6.17
CA HIS A 57 2.73 -2.47 7.42
C HIS A 57 1.39 -1.98 8.00
N VAL A 58 0.45 -2.90 8.21
CA VAL A 58 -0.90 -2.61 8.67
C VAL A 58 -1.35 -3.60 9.75
N THR A 59 -2.03 -3.10 10.79
CA THR A 59 -2.34 -3.88 12.00
C THR A 59 -3.83 -4.11 12.24
N LYS A 60 -4.75 -3.31 11.67
CA LYS A 60 -6.21 -3.47 11.87
C LYS A 60 -6.97 -3.66 10.57
N ASP A 61 -6.98 -2.66 9.69
CA ASP A 61 -7.84 -2.66 8.51
C ASP A 61 -7.04 -2.42 7.24
N LEU A 62 -7.17 -3.32 6.26
CA LEU A 62 -6.56 -3.19 4.96
C LEU A 62 -7.64 -3.13 3.88
N LYS A 63 -7.69 -2.02 3.14
CA LYS A 63 -8.37 -1.93 1.85
C LYS A 63 -7.32 -1.79 0.74
N ALA A 64 -7.27 -2.72 -0.21
CA ALA A 64 -6.30 -2.65 -1.31
C ALA A 64 -6.95 -2.97 -2.65
N ASP A 65 -6.92 -2.00 -3.55
CA ASP A 65 -7.41 -2.10 -4.91
C ASP A 65 -6.20 -2.07 -5.85
N ALA A 66 -5.98 -3.15 -6.61
CA ALA A 66 -4.84 -3.29 -7.50
C ALA A 66 -5.31 -3.68 -8.92
N SER A 67 -4.73 -3.05 -9.93
CA SER A 67 -5.04 -3.27 -11.35
C SER A 67 -3.79 -3.26 -12.23
N GLY A 68 -3.88 -3.87 -13.42
CA GLY A 68 -2.73 -4.03 -14.31
C GLY A 68 -1.70 -5.02 -13.74
N GLY A 69 -0.40 -4.75 -13.91
CA GLY A 69 0.71 -5.55 -13.37
C GLY A 69 1.21 -5.06 -12.01
N SER A 70 0.35 -4.45 -11.20
CA SER A 70 0.73 -3.87 -9.90
C SER A 70 0.89 -4.94 -8.81
N ILE A 71 1.75 -4.67 -7.85
CA ILE A 71 2.07 -5.58 -6.74
C ILE A 71 1.91 -4.84 -5.42
N VAL A 72 1.01 -5.33 -4.56
CA VAL A 72 0.83 -4.85 -3.20
C VAL A 72 1.27 -5.94 -2.22
N HIS A 73 2.31 -5.62 -1.46
CA HIS A 73 2.77 -6.43 -0.35
C HIS A 73 2.44 -5.76 0.97
N TYR A 74 1.84 -6.52 1.88
CA TYR A 74 1.56 -6.03 3.23
C TYR A 74 2.17 -6.94 4.29
N LYS A 75 2.68 -6.35 5.36
CA LYS A 75 3.07 -7.03 6.60
C LYS A 75 2.08 -6.69 7.71
N GLY A 76 2.14 -7.48 8.78
CA GLY A 76 1.22 -7.39 9.91
C GLY A 76 0.02 -8.34 9.75
N ALA A 77 -0.84 -8.35 10.77
CA ALA A 77 -2.01 -9.21 10.84
C ALA A 77 -3.29 -8.36 10.94
N PRO A 78 -3.69 -7.64 9.88
CA PRO A 78 -4.92 -6.87 9.88
C PRO A 78 -6.12 -7.79 10.11
N ALA A 79 -6.96 -7.44 11.08
CA ALA A 79 -8.18 -8.16 11.41
C ALA A 79 -9.19 -8.13 10.24
N ASN A 80 -9.28 -7.00 9.53
CA ASN A 80 -10.18 -6.84 8.39
C ASN A 80 -9.37 -6.61 7.10
N LYS A 81 -9.68 -7.39 6.07
CA LYS A 81 -9.06 -7.30 4.75
C LYS A 81 -10.13 -7.25 3.67
N ASN A 82 -10.14 -6.18 2.88
CA ASN A 82 -10.90 -6.08 1.65
C ASN A 82 -9.92 -5.79 0.49
N THR A 83 -9.76 -6.75 -0.41
CA THR A 83 -8.74 -6.66 -1.46
C THR A 83 -9.34 -7.01 -2.80
N GLU A 84 -9.21 -6.13 -3.79
CA GLU A 84 -9.69 -6.33 -5.15
C GLU A 84 -8.51 -6.26 -6.12
N GLY A 85 -8.30 -7.33 -6.89
CA GLY A 85 -7.21 -7.45 -7.86
C GLY A 85 -7.75 -7.72 -9.25
N SER A 86 -7.27 -6.97 -10.24
CA SER A 86 -7.56 -7.19 -11.67
C SER A 86 -6.32 -7.06 -12.55
N GLY A 87 -6.39 -7.51 -13.81
CA GLY A 87 -5.37 -7.22 -14.84
C GLY A 87 -3.99 -7.89 -14.66
N GLY A 88 -3.87 -8.88 -13.78
CA GLY A 88 -2.59 -9.54 -13.44
C GLY A 88 -1.94 -9.04 -12.15
N SER A 89 -2.65 -8.22 -11.38
CA SER A 89 -2.15 -7.68 -10.13
C SER A 89 -2.01 -8.74 -9.03
N ILE A 90 -1.11 -8.46 -8.08
CA ILE A 90 -0.81 -9.36 -6.96
C ILE A 90 -1.00 -8.59 -5.67
N ILE A 91 -1.90 -9.05 -4.81
CA ILE A 91 -2.03 -8.55 -3.44
C ILE A 91 -1.73 -9.72 -2.50
N LYS A 92 -0.63 -9.64 -1.75
CA LYS A 92 -0.22 -10.72 -0.85
C LYS A 92 0.39 -10.23 0.44
N ALA A 93 0.18 -11.02 1.49
CA ALA A 93 0.95 -10.89 2.71
C ALA A 93 2.42 -11.20 2.42
N LYS A 94 3.32 -10.50 3.08
CA LYS A 94 4.75 -10.80 3.11
C LYS A 94 5.09 -11.36 4.48
N ASP A 95 5.73 -12.53 4.49
CA ASP A 95 6.28 -13.16 5.69
C ASP A 95 7.20 -12.21 6.49
#